data_AF-A0A6J7IRR6-F1
#
_entry.id   AF-A0A6J7IRR6-F1
#
_cell.length_a   1.000
_cell.length_b   1.000
_cell.length_c   1.000
_cell.angle_alpha   90.00
_cell.angle_beta   90.00
_cell.angle_gamma   90.00
#
_symmetry.space_group_name_H-M   'P 1'
#
loop_
_entity.id
_entity.type
_entity.pdbx_description
1 polymer ?
#
loop_
_entity_poly.entity_id
_entity_poly.type
_entity_poly.pdbx_seq_one_letter_code
_entity_poly.pdbx_strand_id
1 'polypeptide(L)'
;MVAPAAVLQARLGLSDDELCVVLDADPVAVISGELAHRPELGILLSLTQDPADRVGDGVLRRWVRTAGPAGRPLDQLLARDFPAFERAVEALEQRGFVIGG
;
A
#
# COMPACT_ATOMS: atom_id res chain seq x y z
N MET A 1 -7.69 4.92 -19.30
CA MET A 1 -7.24 3.84 -18.39
C MET A 1 -6.45 4.49 -17.26
N VAL A 2 -6.81 4.23 -16.01
CA VAL A 2 -6.07 4.77 -14.85
C VAL A 2 -4.80 3.95 -14.69
N ALA A 3 -3.65 4.60 -14.46
CA ALA A 3 -2.38 3.92 -14.27
C ALA A 3 -2.43 3.02 -13.01
N PRO A 4 -1.86 1.81 -13.03
CA PRO A 4 -1.88 0.90 -11.87
C PRO A 4 -1.21 1.53 -10.63
N ALA A 5 -0.19 2.36 -10.83
CA ALA A 5 0.43 3.15 -9.78
C ALA A 5 -0.56 4.12 -9.11
N ALA A 6 -1.39 4.80 -9.92
CA ALA A 6 -2.41 5.72 -9.42
C ALA A 6 -3.53 4.98 -8.66
N VAL A 7 -3.84 3.74 -9.03
CA VAL A 7 -4.77 2.89 -8.27
C VAL A 7 -4.20 2.58 -6.88
N LEU A 8 -2.93 2.19 -6.79
CA LEU A 8 -2.29 1.90 -5.52
C LEU A 8 -2.19 3.17 -4.63
N GLN A 9 -1.80 4.30 -5.21
CA GLN A 9 -1.76 5.59 -4.51
C GLN A 9 -3.15 5.97 -3.99
N ALA A 10 -4.19 5.85 -4.82
CA ALA A 10 -5.55 6.13 -4.38
C ALA A 10 -5.99 5.16 -3.28
N ARG A 11 -5.67 3.87 -3.38
CA ARG A 11 -6.12 2.86 -2.41
C ARG A 11 -5.47 3.04 -1.03
N LEU A 12 -4.17 3.25 -1.00
CA LEU A 12 -3.40 3.38 0.26
C LEU A 12 -3.25 4.85 0.71
N GLY A 13 -3.58 5.79 -0.16
CA GLY A 13 -3.45 7.22 0.06
C GLY A 13 -2.00 7.70 0.01
N LEU A 14 -1.13 7.04 -0.75
CA LEU A 14 0.30 7.39 -0.84
C LEU A 14 0.51 8.69 -1.61
N SER A 15 1.49 9.48 -1.16
CA SER A 15 2.05 10.58 -1.94
C SER A 15 2.94 10.07 -3.08
N ASP A 16 3.26 10.94 -4.05
CA ASP A 16 4.16 10.60 -5.16
C ASP A 16 5.56 10.22 -4.67
N ASP A 17 6.13 10.96 -3.72
CA ASP A 17 7.41 10.62 -3.10
C ASP A 17 7.38 9.26 -2.39
N GLU A 18 6.33 8.99 -1.61
CA GLU A 18 6.16 7.70 -0.92
C GLU A 18 6.10 6.56 -1.94
N LEU A 19 5.34 6.72 -3.02
CA LEU A 19 5.26 5.72 -4.10
C LEU A 19 6.63 5.45 -4.74
N CYS A 20 7.42 6.51 -4.99
CA CYS A 20 8.76 6.38 -5.56
C CYS A 20 9.69 5.58 -4.64
N VAL A 21 9.64 5.84 -3.33
CA VAL A 21 10.43 5.09 -2.33
C VAL A 21 9.99 3.64 -2.27
N VAL A 22 8.68 3.39 -2.17
CA VAL A 22 8.11 2.03 -2.06
C VAL A 22 8.47 1.19 -3.28
N LEU A 23 8.36 1.77 -4.46
CA LEU A 23 8.64 1.07 -5.71
C LEU A 23 10.11 1.12 -6.12
N ASP A 24 11.00 1.77 -5.35
CA ASP A 24 12.42 1.97 -5.69
C ASP A 24 12.60 2.52 -7.11
N ALA A 25 11.82 3.55 -7.39
CA ALA A 25 11.66 4.12 -8.71
C ALA A 25 12.06 5.59 -8.69
N ASP A 26 12.88 5.97 -9.66
CA ASP A 26 13.12 7.38 -9.92
C ASP A 26 11.83 8.09 -10.34
N PRO A 27 11.67 9.38 -10.02
CA PRO A 27 10.50 10.16 -10.44
C PRO A 27 10.31 10.18 -11.96
N VAL A 28 11.38 9.98 -12.74
CA VAL A 28 11.32 9.81 -14.20
C VAL A 28 10.54 8.55 -14.60
N ALA A 29 10.65 7.46 -13.84
CA ALA A 29 9.93 6.21 -14.09
C ALA A 29 8.42 6.33 -13.84
N VAL A 30 8.01 7.28 -12.99
CA VAL A 30 6.59 7.63 -12.79
C VAL A 30 6.01 8.27 -14.04
N ILE A 31 6.75 9.24 -14.60
CA ILE A 31 6.31 10.01 -15.77
C ILE A 31 6.34 9.15 -17.04
N SER A 32 7.33 8.26 -17.17
CA SER A 32 7.47 7.40 -18.35
C SER A 32 6.50 6.21 -18.38
N GLY A 33 5.81 5.91 -17.28
CA GLY A 33 4.90 4.76 -17.18
C GLY A 33 5.60 3.42 -16.97
N GLU A 34 6.92 3.41 -16.78
CA GLU A 34 7.72 2.19 -16.55
C GLU A 34 7.28 1.45 -15.28
N LEU A 35 6.77 2.19 -14.29
CA LEU A 35 6.19 1.64 -13.06
C LEU A 35 5.12 0.56 -13.30
N ALA A 36 4.38 0.65 -14.41
CA ALA A 36 3.30 -0.30 -14.71
C ALA A 36 3.79 -1.74 -14.92
N HIS A 37 5.07 -1.94 -15.23
CA HIS A 37 5.67 -3.25 -15.49
C HIS A 37 6.41 -3.82 -14.27
N ARG A 38 6.47 -3.08 -13.16
CA ARG A 38 7.17 -3.54 -11.96
C ARG A 38 6.38 -4.65 -11.26
N PRO A 39 6.99 -5.81 -10.98
CA PRO A 39 6.31 -6.92 -10.31
C PRO A 39 5.83 -6.53 -8.91
N GLU A 40 6.57 -5.67 -8.20
CA GLU A 40 6.22 -5.18 -6.86
C GLU A 40 4.87 -4.44 -6.86
N LEU A 41 4.60 -3.65 -7.91
CA LEU A 41 3.33 -2.95 -8.06
C LEU A 41 2.17 -3.95 -8.22
N GLY A 42 2.37 -5.00 -9.01
CA GLY A 42 1.38 -6.07 -9.17
C GLY A 42 1.10 -6.81 -7.87
N ILE A 43 2.15 -7.13 -7.11
CA ILE A 43 2.04 -7.80 -5.80
C ILE A 43 1.26 -6.92 -4.82
N LEU A 44 1.63 -5.64 -4.68
CA LEU A 44 0.96 -4.71 -3.77
C LEU A 44 -0.51 -4.50 -4.15
N LEU A 45 -0.82 -4.39 -5.45
CA LEU A 45 -2.19 -4.29 -5.93
C LEU A 45 -3.01 -5.53 -5.60
N SER A 46 -2.43 -6.72 -5.75
CA SER A 46 -3.07 -7.98 -5.37
C SER A 46 -3.30 -8.08 -3.87
N LEU A 47 -2.27 -7.83 -3.05
CA LEU A 47 -2.33 -7.90 -1.59
C LEU A 47 -3.34 -6.93 -0.98
N THR A 48 -3.53 -5.78 -1.62
CA THR A 48 -4.42 -4.72 -1.09
C THR A 48 -5.81 -4.77 -1.68
N GLN A 49 -6.08 -5.63 -2.67
CA GLN A 49 -7.41 -5.75 -3.30
C GLN A 49 -8.44 -6.31 -2.32
N ASP A 50 -8.21 -7.50 -1.78
CA ASP A 50 -9.15 -8.14 -0.84
C ASP A 50 -9.42 -7.29 0.42
N PRO A 51 -8.40 -6.70 1.09
CA PRO A 51 -8.63 -5.77 2.19
C PRO A 51 -9.46 -4.56 1.77
N ALA A 52 -9.17 -3.95 0.62
CA ALA A 52 -9.91 -2.79 0.13
C ALA A 52 -11.38 -3.13 -0.16
N ASP A 53 -11.67 -4.29 -0.74
CA ASP A 53 -13.04 -4.73 -1.02
C ASP A 53 -13.83 -5.02 0.26
N ARG A 54 -13.16 -5.49 1.31
CA ARG A 54 -13.80 -5.84 2.58
C ARG A 54 -14.06 -4.64 3.49
N VAL A 55 -13.14 -3.69 3.53
CA VAL A 55 -13.13 -2.62 4.55
C VAL A 55 -13.28 -1.23 3.95
N GLY A 56 -13.11 -1.11 2.63
CA GLY A 56 -13.12 0.13 1.88
C GLY A 56 -11.77 0.87 1.87
N ASP A 57 -11.48 1.53 0.74
CA ASP A 57 -10.26 2.33 0.55
C ASP A 57 -10.06 3.38 1.65
N GLY A 58 -11.13 4.03 2.11
CA GLY A 58 -11.04 5.08 3.15
C GLY A 58 -10.49 4.55 4.49
N VAL A 59 -10.88 3.32 4.86
CA VAL A 59 -10.42 2.67 6.09
C VAL A 59 -8.99 2.18 5.90
N LEU A 60 -8.67 1.61 4.74
CA LEU A 60 -7.32 1.14 4.41
C LEU A 60 -6.30 2.30 4.39
N ARG A 61 -6.66 3.46 3.84
CA ARG A 61 -5.88 4.71 3.89
C ARG A 61 -5.54 5.13 5.32
N ARG A 62 -6.51 5.06 6.22
CA ARG A 62 -6.31 5.41 7.64
C ARG A 62 -5.43 4.38 8.34
N TRP A 63 -5.66 3.11 8.07
CA TRP A 63 -4.92 1.99 8.65
C TRP A 63 -3.44 2.04 8.33
N VAL A 64 -3.08 2.25 7.05
CA VAL A 64 -1.67 2.34 6.61
C VAL A 64 -0.89 3.38 7.40
N ARG A 65 -1.55 4.48 7.79
CA ARG A 65 -0.97 5.57 8.58
C ARG A 65 -1.09 5.41 10.09
N THR A 66 -1.87 4.44 10.56
CA THR A 66 -2.11 4.21 11.99
C THR A 66 -1.08 3.24 12.54
N ALA A 67 -0.50 3.56 13.70
CA ALA A 67 0.40 2.64 14.38
C ALA A 67 -0.39 1.49 15.01
N GLY A 68 -0.01 0.27 14.68
CA GLY A 68 -0.52 -0.96 15.28
C GLY A 68 0.55 -1.70 16.09
N PRO A 69 0.23 -2.90 16.61
CA PRO A 69 1.19 -3.73 17.34
C PRO A 69 2.41 -4.15 16.51
N ALA A 70 2.32 -4.11 15.18
CA ALA A 70 3.43 -4.37 14.25
C ALA A 70 4.13 -3.08 13.76
N GLY A 71 3.83 -1.92 14.35
CA GLY A 71 4.27 -0.60 13.87
C GLY A 71 3.28 0.02 12.88
N ARG A 72 3.73 1.01 12.11
CA ARG A 72 2.93 1.63 11.03
C ARG A 72 3.18 0.87 9.72
N PRO A 73 2.13 0.38 9.03
CA PRO A 73 2.30 -0.30 7.74
C PRO A 73 3.01 0.57 6.69
N LEU A 74 2.81 1.90 6.73
CA LEU A 74 3.52 2.83 5.86
C LEU A 74 5.05 2.76 6.04
N ASP A 75 5.54 2.65 7.28
CA ASP A 75 6.99 2.61 7.55
C ASP A 75 7.61 1.33 6.95
N GLN A 76 6.88 0.22 6.96
CA GLN A 76 7.30 -1.04 6.34
C GLN A 76 7.39 -0.90 4.81
N LEU A 77 6.38 -0.26 4.19
CA LEU A 77 6.40 0.04 2.76
C LEU A 77 7.59 0.96 2.40
N LEU A 78 7.83 2.01 3.17
CA LEU A 78 8.95 2.94 2.95
C LEU A 78 10.32 2.27 3.17
N ALA A 79 10.40 1.31 4.09
CA ALA A 79 11.58 0.46 4.27
C ALA A 79 11.69 -0.67 3.23
N ARG A 80 10.72 -0.78 2.30
CA ARG A 80 10.59 -1.85 1.30
C ARG A 80 10.51 -3.25 1.92
N ASP A 81 10.04 -3.35 3.15
CA ASP A 81 9.78 -4.61 3.85
C ASP A 81 8.37 -5.10 3.50
N PHE A 82 8.22 -5.59 2.27
CA PHE A 82 6.95 -6.16 1.79
C PHE A 82 6.48 -7.38 2.61
N PRO A 83 7.36 -8.29 3.08
CA PRO A 83 6.94 -9.37 3.97
C PRO A 83 6.34 -8.87 5.30
N ALA A 84 6.88 -7.80 5.89
CA ALA A 84 6.28 -7.20 7.08
C ALA A 84 4.91 -6.57 6.78
N PHE A 85 4.79 -5.90 5.63
CA PHE A 85 3.52 -5.31 5.18
C PHE A 85 2.45 -6.37 4.92
N GLU A 86 2.79 -7.46 4.24
CA GLU A 86 1.89 -8.59 3.99
C GLU A 86 1.35 -9.17 5.31
N ARG A 87 2.23 -9.42 6.30
CA ARG A 87 1.80 -9.86 7.64
C ARG A 87 0.89 -8.85 8.33
N ALA A 88 1.13 -7.55 8.14
CA ALA A 88 0.25 -6.51 8.70
C ALA A 88 -1.14 -6.56 8.04
N VAL A 89 -1.21 -6.80 6.72
CA VAL A 89 -2.46 -7.00 5.98
C VAL A 89 -3.18 -8.27 6.44
N GLU A 90 -2.49 -9.41 6.56
CA GLU A 90 -3.08 -10.65 7.08
C GLU A 90 -3.65 -10.44 8.50
N ALA A 91 -2.92 -9.74 9.35
CA ALA A 91 -3.39 -9.41 10.70
C ALA A 91 -4.62 -8.49 10.69
N LEU A 92 -4.70 -7.59 9.70
CA LEU A 92 -5.87 -6.73 9.48
C LEU A 92 -7.10 -7.57 9.10
N GLU A 93 -6.93 -8.51 8.18
CA GLU A 93 -8.00 -9.40 7.73
C GLU A 93 -8.48 -10.34 8.83
N GLN A 94 -7.56 -10.92 9.60
CA GLN A 94 -7.87 -11.83 10.71
C GLN A 94 -8.60 -11.15 11.86
N ARG A 95 -8.25 -9.89 12.16
CA ARG A 95 -8.80 -9.18 13.33
C ARG A 95 -10.04 -8.36 13.03
N GLY A 96 -10.34 -8.10 11.75
CA GLY A 96 -11.51 -7.31 11.34
C GLY A 96 -11.58 -5.96 12.07
N PHE A 97 -10.78 -4.99 11.65
CA PHE A 97 -10.75 -3.61 12.14
C PHE A 97 -11.30 -3.36 13.58
N VAL A 98 -10.46 -3.58 14.60
CA VAL A 98 -10.63 -2.83 15.86
C VAL A 98 -9.95 -1.48 15.68
N ILE A 99 -10.65 -0.53 15.03
CA ILE A 99 -10.25 0.88 15.14
C ILE A 99 -10.66 1.32 16.54
N GLY A 100 -9.70 1.37 17.46
CA GLY A 100 -9.89 2.06 18.72
C GLY A 100 -10.30 3.51 18.44
N GLY A 101 -11.46 3.89 18.98
CA GLY A 101 -12.02 5.24 18.88
C GLY A 101 -11.14 6.31 19.49
#